data_AF-A0A2V8S3M4-F1
#
_entry.id   AF-A0A2V8S3M4-F1
#
_cell.length_a   1.000
_cell.length_b   1.000
_cell.length_c   1.000
_cell.angle_alpha   90.00
_cell.angle_beta   90.00
_cell.angle_gamma   90.00
#
_symmetry.space_group_name_H-M   'P 1'
#
loop_
_entity.id
_entity.type
_entity.pdbx_description
1 polymer ?
#
loop_
_entity_poly.entity_id
_entity_poly.type
_entity_poly.pdbx_seq_one_letter_code
_entity_poly.pdbx_strand_id
1 'polypeptide(L)'
;MKTYKGKFDAKATVQVKHEFTTEELADLARKQGQLYQELENLEGTKSHVSKDFAARIECKSSELAEISNKTASGYEMRPTECGIKFRPAENAKDVYVAESGQFVETQRMQPADYQKEIPLEKPADEFDDDPPKAV
;
A
#
# COMPACT_ATOMS: atom_id res chain seq x y z
N MET A 1 57.84 -42.92 -6.69
CA MET A 1 57.74 -42.22 -8.00
C MET A 1 58.86 -42.69 -8.90
N LYS A 2 58.55 -43.19 -10.11
CA LYS A 2 59.58 -43.50 -11.12
C LYS A 2 59.93 -42.19 -11.84
N THR A 3 61.19 -41.78 -11.78
CA THR A 3 61.69 -40.58 -12.45
C THR A 3 62.45 -40.96 -13.72
N TYR A 4 62.12 -40.31 -14.84
CA TYR A 4 62.78 -40.51 -16.12
C TYR A 4 63.80 -39.38 -16.35
N LYS A 5 65.02 -39.72 -16.76
CA LYS A 5 66.13 -38.77 -17.00
C LYS A 5 66.62 -38.81 -18.46
N GLY A 6 65.70 -38.63 -19.41
CA GLY A 6 66.01 -38.58 -20.86
C GLY A 6 65.28 -37.44 -21.56
N LYS A 7 65.56 -37.25 -22.86
CA LYS A 7 64.81 -36.30 -23.71
C LYS A 7 63.49 -36.95 -24.15
N PHE A 8 62.42 -36.17 -24.15
CA PHE A 8 61.11 -36.61 -24.66
C PHE A 8 61.06 -36.44 -26.19
N ASP A 9 60.68 -37.50 -26.90
CA ASP A 9 60.63 -37.52 -28.38
C ASP A 9 59.37 -36.86 -28.97
N ALA A 10 58.28 -36.76 -28.20
CA ALA A 10 57.02 -36.15 -28.63
C ALA A 10 56.23 -35.55 -27.45
N LYS A 11 55.42 -34.51 -27.70
CA LYS A 11 54.49 -33.93 -26.72
C LYS A 11 53.08 -34.46 -26.96
N ALA A 12 52.42 -34.90 -25.90
CA ALA A 12 51.02 -35.30 -25.92
C ALA A 12 50.29 -34.67 -24.72
N THR A 13 49.05 -34.24 -24.91
CA THR A 13 48.22 -33.70 -23.83
C THR A 13 47.45 -34.84 -23.18
N VAL A 14 47.70 -35.09 -21.90
CA VAL A 14 47.03 -36.14 -21.13
C VAL A 14 46.52 -35.49 -19.84
N GLN A 15 45.34 -35.89 -19.37
CA GLN A 15 44.82 -35.39 -18.10
C GLN A 15 45.58 -36.04 -16.95
N VAL A 16 46.19 -35.21 -16.10
CA VAL A 16 46.96 -35.66 -14.95
C VAL A 16 46.33 -35.05 -13.70
N LYS A 17 46.33 -35.80 -12.60
CA LYS A 17 45.90 -35.30 -11.29
C LYS A 17 46.80 -34.12 -10.89
N HIS A 18 46.20 -32.94 -10.71
CA HIS A 18 46.85 -31.78 -10.11
C HIS A 18 46.63 -31.81 -8.60
N GLU A 19 47.68 -31.59 -7.82
CA GLU A 19 47.58 -31.42 -6.37
C GLU A 19 47.69 -29.93 -6.07
N PHE A 20 46.64 -29.39 -5.46
CA PHE A 20 46.59 -27.97 -5.17
C PHE A 20 47.67 -27.59 -4.16
N THR A 21 48.34 -26.49 -4.48
CA THR A 21 49.21 -25.80 -3.53
C THR A 21 48.37 -25.11 -2.45
N THR A 22 49.01 -24.76 -1.34
CA THR A 22 48.37 -24.03 -0.25
C THR A 22 47.83 -22.66 -0.69
N GLU A 23 48.50 -22.00 -1.63
CA GLU A 23 48.06 -20.72 -2.18
C GLU A 23 46.80 -20.88 -3.04
N GLU A 24 46.77 -21.89 -3.93
CA GLU A 24 45.58 -22.20 -4.74
C GLU A 24 44.37 -22.57 -3.88
N LEU A 25 44.59 -23.32 -2.78
CA LEU A 25 43.52 -23.63 -1.82
C LEU A 25 43.00 -22.38 -1.13
N ALA A 26 43.87 -21.43 -0.77
CA ALA A 26 43.46 -20.18 -0.15
C ALA A 26 42.62 -19.32 -1.11
N ASP A 27 42.99 -19.27 -2.38
CA ASP A 27 42.23 -18.54 -3.40
C ASP A 27 40.88 -19.19 -3.69
N LEU A 28 40.83 -20.53 -3.73
CA LEU A 28 39.56 -21.26 -3.83
C LEU A 28 38.65 -20.99 -2.64
N ALA A 29 39.18 -20.96 -1.41
CA ALA A 29 38.41 -20.66 -0.21
C ALA A 29 37.86 -19.22 -0.22
N ARG A 30 38.66 -18.24 -0.66
CA ARG A 30 38.21 -16.85 -0.84
C ARG A 30 37.08 -16.76 -1.86
N LYS A 31 37.27 -17.41 -3.02
CA LYS A 31 36.27 -17.44 -4.08
C LYS A 31 34.97 -18.11 -3.62
N GLN A 32 35.08 -19.19 -2.83
CA GLN A 32 33.94 -19.86 -2.24
C GLN A 32 33.17 -18.92 -1.30
N GLY A 33 33.87 -18.17 -0.44
CA GLY A 33 33.26 -17.17 0.44
C GLY A 33 32.53 -16.06 -0.33
N GLN A 34 33.14 -15.56 -1.41
CA GLN A 34 32.51 -14.56 -2.29
C GLN A 34 31.23 -15.10 -2.92
N LEU A 35 31.27 -16.31 -3.48
CA LEU A 35 30.10 -16.94 -4.10
C LEU A 35 28.96 -17.18 -3.10
N TYR A 36 29.27 -17.51 -1.85
CA TYR A 36 28.24 -17.63 -0.81
C TYR A 36 27.56 -16.30 -0.51
N GLN A 37 28.33 -15.22 -0.38
CA GLN A 37 27.78 -13.88 -0.14
C GLN A 37 26.93 -13.41 -1.33
N GLU A 38 27.39 -13.65 -2.56
CA GLU A 38 26.62 -13.33 -3.77
C GLU A 38 25.31 -14.13 -3.83
N LEU A 39 25.36 -15.42 -3.49
CA LEU A 39 24.18 -16.28 -3.46
C LEU A 39 23.16 -15.77 -2.43
N GLU A 40 23.60 -15.46 -1.21
CA GLU A 40 22.72 -14.93 -0.15
C GLU A 40 22.05 -13.61 -0.59
N ASN A 41 22.80 -12.70 -1.21
CA ASN A 41 22.27 -11.45 -1.74
C ASN A 41 21.24 -11.67 -2.85
N LEU A 42 21.49 -12.63 -3.76
CA LEU A 42 20.56 -12.98 -4.84
C LEU A 42 19.27 -13.60 -4.29
N GLU A 43 19.36 -14.48 -3.29
CA GLU A 43 18.19 -15.06 -2.63
C GLU A 43 17.38 -14.00 -1.86
N GLY A 44 18.06 -13.08 -1.17
CA GLY A 44 17.42 -11.94 -0.51
C GLY A 44 16.66 -11.05 -1.50
N THR A 45 17.30 -10.71 -2.63
CA THR A 45 16.68 -9.91 -3.69
C THR A 45 15.47 -10.62 -4.30
N LYS A 46 15.60 -11.92 -4.61
CA LYS A 46 14.50 -12.74 -5.12
C LYS A 46 13.31 -12.75 -4.16
N SER A 47 13.57 -12.95 -2.87
CA SER A 47 12.53 -12.94 -1.83
C SER A 47 11.82 -11.59 -1.75
N HIS A 48 12.58 -10.49 -1.79
CA HIS A 48 12.02 -9.14 -1.75
C HIS A 48 11.13 -8.85 -2.97
N VAL A 49 11.64 -9.12 -4.17
CA VAL A 49 10.89 -8.93 -5.43
C VAL A 49 9.62 -9.79 -5.46
N SER A 50 9.70 -11.03 -5.00
CA SER A 50 8.52 -11.91 -4.93
C SER A 50 7.43 -11.33 -4.01
N LYS A 51 7.81 -10.71 -2.90
CA LYS A 51 6.85 -10.08 -1.96
C LYS A 51 6.24 -8.82 -2.55
N ASP A 52 7.03 -7.99 -3.24
CA ASP A 52 6.52 -6.81 -3.96
C ASP A 52 5.45 -7.21 -4.99
N PHE A 53 5.74 -8.21 -5.82
CA PHE A 53 4.78 -8.69 -6.80
C PHE A 53 3.54 -9.30 -6.15
N ALA A 54 3.67 -10.05 -5.06
CA ALA A 54 2.53 -10.60 -4.33
C ALA A 54 1.61 -9.47 -3.81
N ALA A 55 2.18 -8.43 -3.20
CA ALA A 55 1.41 -7.28 -2.72
C ALA A 55 0.70 -6.55 -3.86
N ARG A 56 1.38 -6.35 -4.99
CA ARG A 56 0.79 -5.71 -6.18
C ARG A 56 -0.37 -6.52 -6.77
N ILE A 57 -0.24 -7.85 -6.81
CA ILE A 57 -1.30 -8.75 -7.26
C ILE A 57 -2.50 -8.68 -6.31
N GLU A 58 -2.25 -8.69 -5.00
CA GLU A 58 -3.31 -8.60 -3.99
C GLU A 58 -4.10 -7.29 -4.11
N CYS A 59 -3.42 -6.14 -4.23
CA CYS A 59 -4.10 -4.86 -4.45
C CYS A 59 -5.00 -4.89 -5.68
N LYS A 60 -4.51 -5.42 -6.81
CA LYS A 60 -5.30 -5.51 -8.05
C LYS A 60 -6.46 -6.50 -7.95
N SER A 61 -6.27 -7.59 -7.20
CA SER A 61 -7.35 -8.53 -6.90
C SER A 61 -8.46 -7.88 -6.09
N SER A 62 -8.13 -7.08 -5.07
CA SER A 62 -9.10 -6.32 -4.27
C SER A 62 -9.85 -5.30 -5.12
N GLU A 63 -9.14 -4.51 -5.94
CA GLU A 63 -9.76 -3.57 -6.88
C GLU A 63 -10.75 -4.30 -7.82
N LEU A 64 -10.35 -5.45 -8.37
CA LEU A 64 -11.20 -6.25 -9.25
C LEU A 64 -12.44 -6.77 -8.53
N ALA A 65 -12.31 -7.21 -7.28
CA ALA A 65 -13.42 -7.68 -6.47
C ALA A 65 -14.43 -6.57 -6.18
N GLU A 66 -13.95 -5.37 -5.85
CA GLU A 66 -14.82 -4.19 -5.66
C GLU A 66 -15.58 -3.85 -6.94
N ILE A 67 -14.89 -3.77 -8.07
CA ILE A 67 -15.53 -3.47 -9.36
C ILE A 67 -16.52 -4.58 -9.75
N SER A 68 -16.17 -5.84 -9.51
CA SER A 68 -17.07 -6.98 -9.76
C SER A 68 -18.33 -6.87 -8.91
N ASN A 69 -18.21 -6.54 -7.63
CA ASN A 69 -19.35 -6.35 -6.74
C ASN A 69 -20.23 -5.17 -7.18
N LYS A 70 -19.64 -4.05 -7.59
CA LYS A 70 -20.38 -2.89 -8.14
C LYS A 70 -21.10 -3.26 -9.44
N THR A 71 -20.43 -4.00 -10.33
CA THR A 71 -20.99 -4.43 -11.61
C THR A 71 -22.12 -5.44 -11.41
N ALA A 72 -21.97 -6.38 -10.47
CA ALA A 72 -22.98 -7.39 -10.15
C ALA A 72 -24.21 -6.80 -9.43
N SER A 73 -23.99 -5.86 -8.51
CA SER A 73 -25.08 -5.18 -7.78
C SER A 73 -25.83 -4.17 -8.66
N GLY A 74 -25.15 -3.54 -9.62
CA GLY A 74 -25.73 -2.54 -10.51
C GLY A 74 -25.96 -1.16 -9.87
N TYR A 75 -25.45 -0.93 -8.66
CA TYR A 75 -25.55 0.37 -7.98
C TYR A 75 -24.29 0.66 -7.16
N GLU A 76 -24.06 1.94 -6.87
CA GLU A 76 -22.97 2.41 -6.01
C GLU A 76 -23.55 3.45 -5.04
N MET A 77 -23.36 3.23 -3.74
CA MET A 77 -23.74 4.21 -2.72
C MET A 77 -22.70 5.33 -2.73
N ARG A 78 -23.08 6.52 -3.17
CA ARG A 78 -22.23 7.72 -3.13
C ARG A 78 -22.74 8.71 -2.08
N PRO A 79 -21.85 9.35 -1.31
CA PRO A 79 -22.24 10.46 -0.47
C PRO A 79 -22.58 11.64 -1.40
N THR A 80 -23.88 11.90 -1.52
CA THR A 80 -24.42 12.99 -2.35
C THR A 80 -25.13 13.97 -1.42
N GLU A 81 -24.92 15.27 -1.65
CA GLU A 81 -25.65 16.29 -0.92
C GLU A 81 -27.15 16.20 -1.23
N CYS A 82 -27.97 16.10 -0.19
CA CYS A 82 -29.41 15.96 -0.31
C CYS A 82 -30.12 17.11 0.41
N GLY A 83 -31.12 17.69 -0.25
CA GLY A 83 -32.06 18.62 0.34
C GLY A 83 -33.21 17.87 1.04
N ILE A 84 -33.62 18.33 2.22
CA ILE A 84 -34.72 17.73 2.99
C ILE A 84 -35.89 18.70 3.02
N LYS A 85 -37.08 18.22 2.63
CA LYS A 85 -38.35 18.95 2.75
C LYS A 85 -39.22 18.32 3.84
N PHE A 86 -39.44 19.05 4.93
CA PHE A 86 -40.27 18.59 6.04
C PHE A 86 -41.76 18.74 5.74
N ARG A 87 -42.55 17.70 6.06
CA ARG A 87 -44.03 17.70 6.04
C ARG A 87 -44.56 17.34 7.43
N PRO A 88 -44.59 18.30 8.38
CA PRO A 88 -44.95 18.02 9.77
C PRO A 88 -46.37 17.48 9.97
N ALA A 89 -47.32 17.85 9.11
CA ALA A 89 -48.71 17.39 9.17
C ALA A 89 -48.85 15.88 8.94
N GLU A 90 -47.92 15.27 8.20
CA GLU A 90 -47.93 13.86 7.83
C GLU A 90 -46.84 13.05 8.57
N ASN A 91 -46.12 13.68 9.51
CA ASN A 91 -44.96 13.11 10.21
C ASN A 91 -43.87 12.56 9.25
N ALA A 92 -43.71 13.17 8.07
CA ALA A 92 -42.84 12.71 7.01
C ALA A 92 -41.86 13.79 6.54
N LYS A 93 -40.70 13.38 6.03
CA LYS A 93 -39.71 14.24 5.36
C LYS A 93 -39.31 13.60 4.04
N ASP A 94 -39.24 14.42 3.00
CA ASP A 94 -38.83 13.99 1.67
C ASP A 94 -37.38 14.38 1.41
N VAL A 95 -36.60 13.43 0.89
CA VAL A 95 -35.20 13.61 0.56
C VAL A 95 -35.08 13.77 -0.95
N TYR A 96 -34.42 14.85 -1.38
CA TYR A 96 -34.14 15.16 -2.78
C TYR A 96 -32.63 15.29 -2.97
N VAL A 97 -32.11 14.88 -4.12
CA VAL A 97 -30.72 15.20 -4.50
C VAL A 97 -30.61 16.71 -4.68
N ALA A 98 -29.66 17.36 -4.02
CA ALA A 98 -29.55 18.83 -4.01
C ALA A 98 -29.25 19.40 -5.41
N GLU A 99 -28.42 18.72 -6.20
CA GLU A 99 -28.04 19.19 -7.54
C GLU A 99 -29.15 19.01 -8.59
N SER A 100 -29.80 17.85 -8.62
CA SER A 100 -30.78 17.51 -9.67
C SER A 100 -32.23 17.75 -9.26
N GLY A 101 -32.49 17.97 -7.97
CA GLY A 101 -33.85 18.00 -7.42
C GLY A 101 -34.59 16.67 -7.53
N GLN A 102 -33.89 15.57 -7.84
CA GLN A 102 -34.51 14.26 -8.02
C GLN A 102 -34.96 13.71 -6.66
N PHE A 103 -36.21 13.27 -6.58
CA PHE A 103 -36.75 12.63 -5.39
C PHE A 103 -36.04 11.29 -5.14
N VAL A 104 -35.57 11.10 -3.91
CA VAL A 104 -34.87 9.89 -3.47
C VAL A 104 -35.82 8.99 -2.69
N GLU A 105 -36.35 9.47 -1.56
CA GLU A 105 -37.18 8.68 -0.65
C GLU A 105 -37.96 9.59 0.31
N THR A 106 -39.11 9.11 0.82
CA THR A 106 -39.81 9.69 1.96
C THR A 106 -39.47 8.92 3.23
N GLN A 107 -38.94 9.61 4.23
CA GLN A 107 -38.61 9.04 5.54
C GLN A 107 -39.52 9.60 6.63
N ARG A 108 -39.74 8.83 7.68
CA ARG A 108 -40.47 9.31 8.87
C ARG A 108 -39.63 10.32 9.62
N MET A 109 -40.24 11.43 10.06
CA MET A 109 -39.57 12.41 10.91
C MET A 109 -39.18 11.78 12.25
N GLN A 110 -37.95 12.01 12.67
CA GLN A 110 -37.43 11.65 13.99
C GLN A 110 -37.71 12.79 14.99
N PRO A 111 -37.72 12.51 16.31
CA PRO A 111 -37.94 13.54 17.33
C PRO A 111 -36.99 14.74 17.23
N ALA A 112 -35.75 14.52 16.78
CA ALA A 112 -34.75 15.56 16.57
C ALA A 112 -35.12 16.52 15.40
N ASP A 113 -35.85 16.04 14.38
CA ASP A 113 -36.24 16.86 13.23
C ASP A 113 -37.28 17.96 13.60
N TYR A 114 -37.94 17.83 14.76
CA TYR A 114 -38.88 18.84 15.28
C TYR A 114 -38.19 19.95 16.08
N GLN A 115 -36.91 19.77 16.40
CA GLN A 115 -36.14 20.74 17.15
C GLN A 115 -35.62 21.81 16.18
N LYS A 116 -36.23 23.00 16.20
CA LYS A 116 -35.71 24.15 15.46
C LYS A 116 -34.36 24.54 16.06
N GLU A 117 -33.34 24.70 15.22
CA GLU A 117 -32.09 25.31 15.63
C GLU A 117 -32.38 26.74 16.09
N ILE A 118 -32.04 27.03 17.34
CA ILE A 118 -32.08 28.40 17.86
C ILE A 118 -30.86 29.10 17.26
N PRO A 119 -31.02 30.21 16.52
CA PRO A 119 -29.87 30.96 16.03
C PRO A 119 -29.06 31.45 17.23
N LEU A 120 -27.86 30.91 17.42
CA LEU A 120 -26.88 31.44 18.35
C LEU A 120 -26.24 32.66 17.67
N GLU A 121 -26.83 33.84 17.84
CA GLU A 121 -26.08 35.08 17.63
C GLU A 121 -24.86 35.03 18.55
N LYS A 122 -23.67 35.10 17.96
CA LYS A 122 -22.42 35.29 18.69
C LYS A 122 -22.61 36.50 19.63
N PRO A 123 -22.44 36.36 20.96
CA PRO A 123 -22.34 37.55 21.79
C PRO A 123 -21.07 38.29 21.36
N ALA A 124 -21.27 39.43 20.70
CA ALA A 124 -20.24 40.42 20.48
C ALA A 124 -20.10 41.18 21.80
N ASP A 125 -19.22 40.70 22.67
CA ASP A 125 -18.63 41.52 23.72
C ASP A 125 -17.16 41.07 23.87
N GLU A 126 -16.32 41.66 23.02
CA GLU A 126 -14.89 41.80 23.27
C GLU A 126 -14.72 42.55 24.59
N PHE A 127 -14.38 41.83 25.66
CA PHE A 127 -13.80 42.45 26.85
C PHE A 127 -12.39 42.93 26.48
N ASP A 128 -12.28 44.18 26.04
CA ASP A 128 -11.02 44.92 25.97
C ASP A 128 -10.51 45.19 27.40
N ASP A 129 -9.89 44.19 28.03
CA ASP A 129 -9.01 44.39 29.18
C ASP A 129 -7.68 44.97 28.68
N ASP A 130 -7.66 46.26 28.37
CA ASP A 130 -6.45 47.01 28.02
C ASP A 130 -5.60 47.16 29.30
N PRO A 131 -4.40 46.55 29.41
CA PRO A 131 -3.59 46.67 30.61
C PRO A 131 -3.09 48.12 30.75
N PRO A 132 -3.10 48.70 31.96
CA PRO A 132 -2.70 50.09 32.15
C PRO A 132 -1.23 50.28 31.75
N LYS A 133 -1.00 51.21 30.82
CA LYS A 133 0.35 51.66 30.46
C LYS A 133 1.05 52.24 31.68
N ALA A 134 2.16 51.61 32.07
CA ALA A 134 3.08 52.13 33.07
C ALA A 134 3.74 53.44 32.58
N VAL A 135 3.72 54.47 33.43
CA VAL A 135 4.51 55.70 33.31
C VAL A 135 5.58 55.68 34.39
#